data_AF-A0A4R3ASC2-F1
#
_entry.id   AF-A0A4R3ASC2-F1
#
_cell.length_a   1.000
_cell.length_b   1.000
_cell.length_c   1.000
_cell.angle_alpha   90.00
_cell.angle_beta   90.00
_cell.angle_gamma   90.00
#
_symmetry.space_group_name_H-M   'P 1'
#
loop_
_entity.id
_entity.type
_entity.pdbx_description
1 polymer ?
#
loop_
_entity_poly.entity_id
_entity_poly.type
_entity_poly.pdbx_seq_one_letter_code
_entity_poly.pdbx_strand_id
1 'polypeptide(L)'
;MEVKQIGRQQHKNGYLVSMKKLIFIPFIILILFSCQNSNRTVENKKVTKTKEEEPYFRPDYHYAQQTPDSLRTPEQNALLKKLSIVLYENLAVKDNKMVFNLNEKEFVAKGIPVEYYELIQKDLINNNKFFKENNYTNVDSILRESNKQIKDSLGL
;
A
#
# COMPACT_ATOMS: atom_id res chain seq x y z
N MET A 1 41.99 -26.68 -61.70
CA MET A 1 41.05 -26.65 -62.83
C MET A 1 40.35 -25.30 -62.73
N GLU A 2 40.56 -24.45 -63.75
CA GLU A 2 39.92 -23.13 -64.06
C GLU A 2 39.88 -22.09 -62.92
N VAL A 3 40.72 -21.04 -62.88
CA VAL A 3 40.84 -19.87 -63.79
C VAL A 3 39.42 -19.32 -64.10
N LYS A 4 39.03 -18.09 -63.77
CA LYS A 4 39.55 -16.85 -64.38
C LYS A 4 38.79 -15.60 -63.88
N GLN A 5 39.57 -14.58 -63.52
CA GLN A 5 39.41 -13.11 -63.73
C GLN A 5 38.21 -12.38 -63.10
N ILE A 6 38.40 -11.38 -62.22
CA ILE A 6 39.11 -10.08 -62.33
C ILE A 6 38.54 -9.14 -63.39
N GLY A 7 37.98 -8.03 -62.88
CA GLY A 7 38.05 -6.69 -63.46
C GLY A 7 36.80 -6.23 -64.20
N ARG A 8 36.50 -4.94 -64.34
CA ARG A 8 36.98 -3.66 -63.79
C ARG A 8 36.10 -2.59 -64.48
N GLN A 9 36.04 -1.38 -63.92
CA GLN A 9 35.60 -0.11 -64.57
C GLN A 9 34.06 0.05 -64.74
N GLN A 10 33.38 0.91 -63.98
CA GLN A 10 33.38 2.38 -63.92
C GLN A 10 32.40 3.08 -64.89
N HIS A 11 31.65 3.99 -64.27
CA HIS A 11 31.07 5.25 -64.74
C HIS A 11 29.60 5.36 -65.19
N LYS A 12 28.88 6.12 -64.34
CA LYS A 12 27.97 7.24 -64.61
C LYS A 12 26.64 6.93 -65.31
N ASN A 13 25.56 7.08 -64.56
CA ASN A 13 24.57 8.10 -64.90
C ASN A 13 23.86 8.59 -63.63
N GLY A 14 23.78 9.91 -63.52
CA GLY A 14 23.22 10.60 -62.36
C GLY A 14 21.71 10.52 -62.31
N TYR A 15 21.18 10.53 -61.09
CA TYR A 15 19.88 11.09 -60.79
C TYR A 15 20.02 11.95 -59.54
N LEU A 16 19.74 13.24 -59.72
CA LEU A 16 19.49 14.22 -58.69
C LEU A 16 18.43 13.71 -57.71
N VAL A 17 18.76 13.60 -56.43
CA VAL A 17 17.76 13.68 -55.36
C VAL A 17 18.30 14.62 -54.29
N SER A 18 17.76 15.83 -54.32
CA SER A 18 17.86 16.82 -53.26
C SER A 18 16.82 16.51 -52.18
N MET A 19 17.14 16.96 -50.96
CA MET A 19 16.28 17.08 -49.78
C MET A 19 16.07 15.79 -48.96
N LYS A 20 16.04 15.80 -47.63
CA LYS A 20 16.27 16.82 -46.58
C LYS A 20 16.29 16.00 -45.27
N LYS A 21 17.27 16.29 -44.41
CA LYS A 21 17.26 16.21 -42.93
C LYS A 21 16.66 14.96 -42.27
N LEU A 22 17.55 14.15 -41.68
CA LEU A 22 17.29 13.29 -40.52
C LEU A 22 16.45 14.03 -39.47
N ILE A 23 15.25 13.52 -39.18
CA ILE A 23 14.45 13.92 -38.02
C ILE A 23 14.41 12.70 -37.09
N PHE A 24 15.18 12.79 -36.01
CA PHE A 24 15.30 11.79 -34.96
C PHE A 24 14.97 12.46 -33.62
N ILE A 25 13.70 12.82 -33.36
CA ILE A 25 13.28 13.37 -32.05
C ILE A 25 11.76 13.16 -31.89
N PRO A 26 11.18 13.02 -30.67
CA PRO A 26 11.26 11.88 -29.75
C PRO A 26 9.86 11.36 -29.35
N PHE A 27 9.75 10.08 -29.00
CA PHE A 27 8.56 9.45 -28.41
C PHE A 27 8.35 9.82 -26.91
N ILE A 28 8.73 11.04 -26.49
CA ILE A 28 8.84 11.46 -25.07
C ILE A 28 7.72 12.41 -24.60
N ILE A 29 6.79 12.83 -25.47
CA ILE A 29 5.78 13.86 -25.09
C ILE A 29 4.44 13.26 -24.61
N LEU A 30 4.23 11.93 -24.65
CA LEU A 30 2.92 11.33 -24.29
C LEU A 30 2.71 10.99 -22.80
N ILE A 31 3.64 11.29 -21.88
CA ILE A 31 3.51 10.95 -20.45
C ILE A 31 2.99 12.12 -19.59
N LEU A 32 2.78 13.32 -20.14
CA LEU A 32 2.41 14.50 -19.33
C LEU A 32 0.90 14.83 -19.25
N PHE A 33 0.01 13.93 -19.69
CA PHE A 33 -1.45 14.10 -19.54
C PHE A 33 -2.12 13.08 -18.60
N SER A 34 -1.45 12.64 -17.54
CA SER A 34 -2.11 11.97 -16.40
C SER A 34 -2.02 12.83 -15.14
N CYS A 35 -2.71 13.95 -15.17
CA CYS A 35 -3.26 14.63 -14.00
C CYS A 35 -4.59 15.24 -14.43
N GLN A 36 -5.61 14.41 -14.64
CA GLN A 36 -6.99 14.90 -14.69
C GLN A 36 -7.37 15.30 -13.27
N ASN A 37 -7.24 16.59 -12.97
CA ASN A 37 -7.76 17.18 -11.77
C ASN A 37 -9.28 16.99 -11.79
N SER A 38 -9.79 16.10 -10.93
CA SER A 38 -11.22 15.86 -10.76
C SER A 38 -11.86 17.09 -10.12
N ASN A 39 -12.14 18.13 -10.92
CA ASN A 39 -13.07 19.18 -10.56
C ASN A 39 -14.49 18.61 -10.60
N ARG A 40 -14.85 17.85 -9.56
CA ARG A 40 -16.25 17.59 -9.24
C ARG A 40 -16.81 18.87 -8.64
N THR A 41 -17.68 19.54 -9.37
CA THR A 41 -18.58 20.57 -8.85
C THR A 41 -19.37 19.93 -7.71
N VAL A 42 -19.01 20.25 -6.47
CA VAL A 42 -19.77 19.84 -5.28
C VAL A 42 -21.00 20.72 -5.25
N GLU A 43 -22.13 20.18 -5.70
CA GLU A 43 -23.44 20.74 -5.38
C GLU A 43 -23.54 20.91 -3.87
N ASN A 44 -24.01 22.09 -3.44
CA ASN A 44 -24.19 22.51 -2.06
C ASN A 44 -25.09 21.55 -1.27
N LYS A 45 -24.53 20.42 -0.83
CA LYS A 45 -25.12 19.61 0.23
C LYS A 45 -24.72 20.29 1.53
N LYS A 46 -25.71 20.86 2.23
CA LYS A 46 -25.60 21.43 3.59
C LYS A 46 -24.47 20.74 4.35
N VAL A 47 -23.38 21.48 4.56
CA VAL A 47 -22.29 21.09 5.46
C VAL A 47 -22.89 21.07 6.85
N THR A 48 -23.39 19.91 7.22
CA THR A 48 -23.66 19.56 8.61
C THR A 48 -22.30 19.68 9.27
N LYS A 49 -22.14 20.59 10.24
CA LYS A 49 -20.89 20.82 10.98
C LYS A 49 -20.25 19.47 11.29
N THR A 50 -19.17 19.14 10.56
CA THR A 50 -18.37 17.95 10.80
C THR A 50 -17.84 18.12 12.22
N LYS A 51 -18.23 17.21 13.13
CA LYS A 51 -17.52 17.10 14.41
C LYS A 51 -16.05 16.92 14.04
N GLU A 52 -15.15 17.71 14.61
CA GLU A 52 -13.71 17.47 14.41
C GLU A 52 -13.44 16.04 14.83
N GLU A 53 -13.22 15.17 13.85
CA GLU A 53 -12.90 13.77 14.11
C GLU A 53 -11.50 13.76 14.70
N GLU A 54 -11.37 13.22 15.91
CA GLU A 54 -10.06 13.06 16.53
C GLU A 54 -9.12 12.33 15.56
N PRO A 55 -7.84 12.75 15.47
CA PRO A 55 -6.90 12.11 14.57
C PRO A 55 -6.79 10.62 14.89
N TYR A 56 -6.79 9.80 13.85
CA TYR A 56 -6.74 8.35 13.99
C TYR A 56 -5.46 7.92 14.73
N PHE A 57 -4.30 8.43 14.28
CA PHE A 57 -3.04 8.33 15.00
C PHE A 57 -2.88 9.48 15.99
N ARG A 58 -2.29 9.20 17.15
CA ARG A 58 -1.89 10.25 18.09
C ARG A 58 -0.78 11.12 17.48
N PRO A 59 -0.94 12.45 17.44
CA PRO A 59 0.04 13.34 16.81
C PRO A 59 1.35 13.46 17.59
N ASP A 60 1.31 13.15 18.89
CA ASP A 60 2.44 13.19 19.82
C ASP A 60 3.19 11.85 19.93
N TYR A 61 2.82 10.84 19.12
CA TYR A 61 3.41 9.51 19.17
C TYR A 61 3.92 9.04 17.80
N HIS A 62 5.08 8.39 17.79
CA HIS A 62 5.70 7.86 16.57
C HIS A 62 5.49 6.35 16.46
N TYR A 63 4.53 5.94 15.64
CA TYR A 63 4.22 4.54 15.43
C TYR A 63 5.23 3.90 14.47
N ALA A 64 5.87 2.80 14.89
CA ALA A 64 6.83 2.07 14.07
C ALA A 64 6.28 1.59 12.71
N GLN A 65 4.96 1.36 12.62
CA GLN A 65 4.27 0.95 11.39
C GLN A 65 4.22 2.05 10.33
N GLN A 66 4.39 3.32 10.72
CA GLN A 66 4.44 4.46 9.79
C GLN A 66 5.86 4.68 9.22
N THR A 67 6.87 4.08 9.84
CA THR A 67 8.24 4.09 9.32
C THR A 67 8.34 3.09 8.16
N PRO A 68 8.86 3.49 6.98
CA PRO A 68 9.12 2.56 5.87
C PRO A 68 10.01 1.40 6.30
N ASP A 69 9.74 0.19 5.81
CA ASP A 69 10.43 -1.06 6.19
C ASP A 69 11.96 -0.94 6.12
N SER A 70 12.48 -0.30 5.07
CA SER A 70 13.92 -0.09 4.86
C SER A 70 14.58 0.86 5.86
N LEU A 71 13.78 1.64 6.59
CA LEU A 71 14.25 2.64 7.56
C LEU A 71 13.94 2.24 9.01
N ARG A 72 13.31 1.09 9.24
CA ARG A 72 12.97 0.63 10.59
C ARG A 72 14.23 0.19 11.33
N THR A 73 14.35 0.62 12.58
CA THR A 73 15.40 0.11 13.47
C THR A 73 15.13 -1.34 13.89
N PRO A 74 16.15 -2.08 14.36
CA PRO A 74 15.95 -3.42 14.91
C PRO A 74 14.91 -3.48 16.04
N GLU A 75 14.87 -2.46 16.90
CA GLU A 75 13.93 -2.35 18.02
C GLU A 75 12.50 -2.15 17.52
N GLN A 76 12.31 -1.32 16.49
CA GLN A 76 11.00 -1.13 15.85
C GLN A 76 10.50 -2.43 15.20
N ASN A 77 11.38 -3.16 14.52
CA ASN A 77 11.04 -4.46 13.94
C ASN A 77 10.67 -5.49 15.03
N ALA A 78 11.42 -5.52 16.14
CA ALA A 78 11.11 -6.38 17.28
C ALA A 78 9.77 -6.01 17.93
N LEU A 79 9.47 -4.72 18.07
CA LEU A 79 8.18 -4.22 18.57
C LEU A 79 7.03 -4.66 17.67
N LEU A 80 7.13 -4.45 16.36
CA LEU A 80 6.08 -4.85 15.40
C LEU A 80 5.89 -6.37 15.36
N LYS A 81 6.97 -7.15 15.43
CA LYS A 81 6.88 -8.61 15.54
C LYS A 81 6.15 -9.04 16.81
N LYS A 82 6.48 -8.44 17.95
CA LYS A 82 5.80 -8.71 19.23
C LYS A 82 4.32 -8.32 19.16
N LEU A 83 4.02 -7.16 18.57
CA LEU A 83 2.65 -6.70 18.36
C LEU A 83 1.85 -7.69 17.51
N SER A 84 2.40 -8.18 16.40
CA SER A 84 1.76 -9.18 15.54
C SER A 84 1.46 -10.48 16.28
N ILE A 85 2.39 -10.96 17.12
CA ILE A 85 2.16 -12.15 17.97
C ILE A 85 1.02 -11.89 18.96
N VAL A 86 1.04 -10.76 19.66
CA VAL A 86 -0.02 -10.41 20.63
C VAL A 86 -1.38 -10.31 19.95
N LEU A 87 -1.46 -9.71 18.76
CA LEU A 87 -2.68 -9.64 17.98
C LEU A 87 -3.16 -11.03 17.57
N TYR A 88 -2.28 -11.85 17.00
CA TYR A 88 -2.59 -13.22 16.59
C TYR A 88 -3.17 -14.06 17.73
N GLU A 89 -2.59 -13.96 18.92
CA GLU A 89 -2.99 -14.75 20.09
C GLU A 89 -4.28 -14.25 20.76
N ASN A 90 -4.59 -12.95 20.67
CA ASN A 90 -5.61 -12.32 21.52
C ASN A 90 -6.79 -11.70 20.75
N LEU A 91 -6.71 -11.62 19.43
CA LEU A 91 -7.81 -11.21 18.58
C LEU A 91 -8.73 -12.41 18.33
N ALA A 92 -10.03 -12.24 18.57
CA ALA A 92 -11.02 -13.28 18.41
C ALA A 92 -12.30 -12.74 17.77
N VAL A 93 -13.21 -13.64 17.39
CA VAL A 93 -14.56 -13.29 16.94
C VAL A 93 -15.59 -13.84 17.93
N LYS A 94 -16.48 -12.98 18.40
CA LYS A 94 -17.65 -13.33 19.22
C LYS A 94 -18.87 -12.66 18.62
N ASP A 95 -19.95 -13.41 18.40
CA ASP A 95 -21.20 -12.90 17.82
C ASP A 95 -21.00 -12.09 16.53
N ASN A 96 -20.15 -12.62 15.63
CA ASN A 96 -19.78 -11.99 14.35
C ASN A 96 -19.15 -10.59 14.50
N LYS A 97 -18.45 -10.35 15.62
CA LYS A 97 -17.66 -9.14 15.89
C LYS A 97 -16.25 -9.50 16.33
N MET A 98 -15.28 -8.72 15.87
CA MET A 98 -13.93 -8.76 16.39
C MET A 98 -13.91 -8.27 17.84
N VAL A 99 -13.23 -9.01 18.70
CA VAL A 99 -12.96 -8.65 20.09
C VAL A 99 -11.48 -8.88 20.39
N PHE A 100 -10.96 -8.12 21.35
CA PHE A 100 -9.58 -8.30 21.82
C PHE A 100 -9.62 -8.74 23.28
N ASN A 101 -8.96 -9.86 23.58
CA ASN A 101 -9.09 -10.54 24.86
C ASN A 101 -8.25 -9.93 25.98
N LEU A 102 -7.30 -9.05 25.67
CA LEU A 102 -6.49 -8.35 26.66
C LEU A 102 -7.14 -7.01 27.02
N ASN A 103 -7.11 -6.66 28.30
CA ASN A 103 -7.29 -5.27 28.72
C ASN A 103 -5.97 -4.48 28.61
N GLU A 104 -6.04 -3.16 28.78
CA GLU A 104 -4.90 -2.25 28.64
C GLU A 104 -3.72 -2.63 29.54
N LYS A 105 -3.97 -2.97 30.81
CA LYS A 105 -2.91 -3.33 31.77
C LYS A 105 -2.20 -4.62 31.35
N GLU A 106 -2.96 -5.61 30.92
CA GLU A 106 -2.41 -6.89 30.42
C GLU A 106 -1.61 -6.68 29.14
N PHE A 107 -2.08 -5.81 28.26
CA PHE A 107 -1.38 -5.45 27.02
C PHE A 107 -0.06 -4.72 27.30
N VAL A 108 -0.07 -3.69 28.14
CA VAL A 108 1.13 -2.93 28.52
C VAL A 108 2.12 -3.83 29.27
N ALA A 109 1.65 -4.79 30.06
CA ALA A 109 2.50 -5.79 30.72
C ALA A 109 3.27 -6.69 29.73
N LYS A 110 2.86 -6.79 28.46
CA LYS A 110 3.66 -7.44 27.39
C LYS A 110 4.85 -6.59 26.93
N GLY A 111 4.99 -5.37 27.44
CA GLY A 111 6.01 -4.41 27.06
C GLY A 111 5.75 -3.76 25.70
N ILE A 112 4.46 -3.56 25.35
CA ILE A 112 4.04 -2.80 24.18
C ILE A 112 3.47 -1.46 24.68
N PRO A 113 3.82 -0.31 24.07
CA PRO A 113 3.30 0.99 24.46
C PRO A 113 1.78 1.08 24.37
N VAL A 114 1.16 1.84 25.27
CA VAL A 114 -0.30 1.96 25.42
C VAL A 114 -0.97 2.54 24.17
N GLU A 115 -0.28 3.37 23.41
CA GLU A 115 -0.77 4.00 22.19
C GLU A 115 -1.15 2.98 21.11
N TYR A 116 -0.54 1.79 21.14
CA TYR A 116 -0.97 0.67 20.29
C TYR A 116 -2.25 0.01 20.78
N TYR A 117 -2.48 -0.08 22.10
CA TYR A 117 -3.75 -0.57 22.64
C TYR A 117 -4.91 0.34 22.21
N GLU A 118 -4.73 1.66 22.38
CA GLU A 118 -5.71 2.67 21.95
C GLU A 118 -6.02 2.53 20.45
N LEU A 119 -5.00 2.35 19.61
CA LEU A 119 -5.17 2.15 18.17
C LEU A 119 -5.95 0.86 17.85
N ILE A 120 -5.62 -0.25 18.52
CA ILE A 120 -6.35 -1.51 18.36
C ILE A 120 -7.83 -1.34 18.74
N GLN A 121 -8.13 -0.63 19.83
CA GLN A 121 -9.54 -0.38 20.21
C GLN A 121 -10.27 0.45 19.15
N LYS A 122 -9.62 1.47 18.57
CA LYS A 122 -10.18 2.24 17.45
C LYS A 122 -10.45 1.33 16.24
N ASP A 123 -9.53 0.43 15.90
CA ASP A 123 -9.68 -0.51 14.80
C ASP A 123 -10.81 -1.51 15.01
N LEU A 124 -10.95 -2.05 16.22
CA LEU A 124 -12.06 -2.95 16.55
C LEU A 124 -13.41 -2.25 16.34
N ILE A 125 -13.55 -0.99 16.79
CA ILE A 125 -14.76 -0.20 16.60
C ILE A 125 -15.03 0.01 15.11
N ASN A 126 -14.02 0.46 14.36
CA ASN A 126 -14.15 0.76 12.93
C ASN A 126 -14.45 -0.48 12.11
N ASN A 127 -13.73 -1.58 12.32
CA ASN A 127 -13.92 -2.84 11.61
C ASN A 127 -15.29 -3.45 11.90
N ASN A 128 -15.70 -3.49 13.18
CA ASN A 128 -17.03 -4.00 13.54
C ASN A 128 -18.16 -3.15 12.97
N LYS A 129 -17.99 -1.83 12.93
CA LYS A 129 -18.92 -0.92 12.26
C LYS A 129 -18.99 -1.22 10.77
N PHE A 130 -17.83 -1.33 10.11
CA PHE A 130 -17.73 -1.67 8.69
C PHE A 130 -18.41 -3.01 8.38
N PHE A 131 -18.13 -4.06 9.15
CA PHE A 131 -18.76 -5.37 8.94
C PHE A 131 -20.27 -5.32 9.08
N LYS A 132 -20.77 -4.60 10.09
CA LYS A 132 -22.21 -4.43 10.32
C LYS A 132 -22.87 -3.65 9.18
N GLU A 133 -22.29 -2.51 8.77
CA GLU A 133 -22.85 -1.65 7.73
C GLU A 133 -22.87 -2.33 6.35
N ASN A 134 -21.93 -3.24 6.11
CA ASN A 134 -21.84 -4.01 4.87
C ASN A 134 -22.44 -5.43 4.99
N ASN A 135 -23.14 -5.74 6.10
CA ASN A 135 -23.82 -7.03 6.32
C ASN A 135 -22.92 -8.28 6.19
N TYR A 136 -21.65 -8.18 6.57
CA TYR A 136 -20.78 -9.35 6.65
C TYR A 136 -21.26 -10.27 7.78
N THR A 137 -21.38 -11.57 7.50
CA THR A 137 -21.81 -12.61 8.46
C THR A 137 -20.75 -13.67 8.74
N ASN A 138 -19.57 -13.50 8.15
CA ASN A 138 -18.46 -14.47 8.14
C ASN A 138 -17.16 -13.87 8.71
N VAL A 139 -17.27 -13.01 9.73
CA VAL A 139 -16.10 -12.33 10.33
C VAL A 139 -15.10 -13.34 10.92
N ASP A 140 -15.57 -14.50 11.40
CA ASP A 140 -14.71 -15.61 11.84
C ASP A 140 -13.79 -16.11 10.71
N SER A 141 -14.33 -16.24 9.50
CA SER A 141 -13.59 -16.73 8.35
C SER A 141 -12.58 -15.71 7.86
N ILE A 142 -12.95 -14.42 7.91
CA ILE A 142 -12.04 -13.32 7.58
C ILE A 142 -10.85 -13.34 8.54
N LEU A 143 -11.10 -13.36 9.85
CA LEU A 143 -10.04 -13.39 10.85
C LEU A 143 -9.17 -14.64 10.72
N ARG A 144 -9.77 -15.82 10.49
CA ARG A 144 -9.05 -17.08 10.31
C ARG A 144 -8.09 -17.01 9.12
N GLU A 145 -8.50 -16.42 8.01
CA GLU A 145 -7.64 -16.29 6.83
C GLU A 145 -6.52 -15.27 7.04
N SER A 146 -6.82 -14.12 7.66
CA SER A 146 -5.78 -13.17 8.08
C SER A 146 -4.75 -13.81 9.02
N ASN A 147 -5.20 -14.62 9.97
CA ASN A 147 -4.32 -15.31 10.92
C ASN A 147 -3.39 -16.33 10.26
N LYS A 148 -3.76 -16.95 9.13
CA LYS A 148 -2.84 -17.81 8.37
C LYS A 148 -1.69 -16.99 7.79
N GLN A 149 -1.99 -15.87 7.15
CA GLN A 149 -0.98 -14.99 6.56
C GLN A 149 -0.02 -14.45 7.64
N ILE A 150 -0.55 -14.07 8.80
CA ILE A 150 0.26 -13.65 9.94
C ILE A 150 1.16 -14.79 10.42
N LYS A 151 0.59 -15.98 10.62
CA LYS A 151 1.33 -17.18 11.04
C LYS A 151 2.52 -17.46 10.11
N ASP A 152 2.28 -17.46 8.80
CA ASP A 152 3.31 -17.68 7.79
C ASP A 152 4.39 -16.59 7.84
N SER A 153 4.01 -15.32 8.00
CA SER A 153 4.95 -14.19 8.10
C SER A 153 5.82 -14.22 9.37
N LEU A 154 5.30 -14.82 10.45
CA LEU A 154 5.99 -14.92 11.73
C LEU A 154 6.86 -16.18 11.85
N GLY A 155 6.66 -17.16 10.95
CA GLY A 155 7.29 -18.48 11.02
C GLY A 155 6.78 -19.32 12.18
N LEU A 156 5.48 -19.23 12.50
CA LEU A 156 4.79 -19.98 13.56
C LEU A 156 4.09 -21.24 13.03
#